data_AF-A0A9X5TZ20-F1
#
_entry.id   AF-A0A9X5TZ20-F1
#
_cell.length_a   1.000
_cell.length_b   1.000
_cell.length_c   1.000
_cell.angle_alpha   90.00
_cell.angle_beta   90.00
_cell.angle_gamma   90.00
#
_symmetry.space_group_name_H-M   'P 1'
#
loop_
_entity.id
_entity.type
_entity.pdbx_description
1 polymer ?
#
loop_
_entity_poly.entity_id
_entity_poly.type
_entity_poly.pdbx_seq_one_letter_code
_entity_poly.pdbx_strand_id
1 'polypeptide(L)'
;MQIWDAETGEPVFFMITNLPKGECAVLSPDQRQVIGASPYAWRWLGRYAKHPDGSIERIPVEIDGPLPPLSRDGETASRSEG
;
A
#
# COMPACT_ATOMS: atom_id res chain seq x y z
N MET A 1 0.76 -18.87 -0.27
CA MET A 1 2.07 -18.30 -0.64
C MET A 1 2.60 -17.60 0.59
N GLN A 2 3.83 -17.92 1.02
CA GLN A 2 4.46 -17.36 2.21
C GLN A 2 5.72 -16.64 1.74
N ILE A 3 5.86 -15.39 2.15
CA ILE A 3 7.00 -14.54 1.82
C ILE A 3 7.82 -14.42 3.08
N TRP A 4 9.13 -14.38 2.93
CA TRP A 4 10.07 -14.39 4.03
C TRP A 4 10.90 -13.13 3.96
N ASP A 5 11.13 -12.51 5.10
CA ASP A 5 12.10 -11.43 5.24
C ASP A 5 13.50 -12.01 5.08
N ALA A 6 14.30 -11.45 4.18
CA ALA A 6 15.61 -12.01 3.83
C ALA A 6 16.68 -11.78 4.92
N GLU A 7 16.52 -10.76 5.76
CA GLU A 7 17.48 -10.42 6.81
C GLU A 7 17.24 -11.21 8.09
N THR A 8 15.97 -11.39 8.46
CA THR A 8 15.55 -12.02 9.72
C THR A 8 15.14 -13.48 9.55
N GLY A 9 14.77 -13.91 8.34
CA GLY A 9 14.24 -15.25 8.07
C GLY A 9 12.83 -15.48 8.63
N GLU A 10 12.15 -14.42 9.07
CA GLU A 10 10.78 -14.49 9.59
C GLU A 10 9.75 -14.35 8.44
N PRO A 11 8.57 -14.99 8.55
CA PRO A 11 7.55 -14.85 7.54
C PRO A 11 6.91 -13.46 7.57
N VAL A 12 6.83 -12.83 6.41
CA VAL A 12 6.14 -11.55 6.20
C VAL A 12 4.80 -11.83 5.55
N PHE A 13 3.76 -11.23 6.14
CA PHE A 13 2.41 -11.28 5.62
C PHE A 13 2.02 -9.89 5.11
N PHE A 14 1.38 -9.85 3.96
CA PHE A 14 0.71 -8.67 3.44
C PHE A 14 -0.52 -9.09 2.66
N MET A 15 -1.39 -8.13 2.38
CA MET A 15 -2.58 -8.36 1.57
C MET A 15 -2.49 -7.53 0.29
N ILE A 16 -2.62 -8.19 -0.87
CA ILE A 16 -2.80 -7.50 -2.14
C ILE A 16 -4.30 -7.41 -2.42
N THR A 17 -4.79 -6.21 -2.67
CA THR A 17 -6.16 -5.98 -3.11
C THR A 17 -6.19 -5.48 -4.55
N ASN A 18 -7.05 -6.09 -5.35
CA ASN A 18 -7.33 -5.66 -6.72
C ASN A 18 -8.39 -4.56 -6.66
N LEU A 19 -8.09 -3.42 -7.28
CA LEU A 19 -8.97 -2.28 -7.36
C LEU A 19 -9.53 -2.15 -8.78
N PRO A 20 -10.63 -1.40 -8.97
CA PRO A 20 -11.17 -1.18 -10.30
C PRO A 20 -10.15 -0.48 -11.23
N LYS A 21 -10.32 -0.72 -12.53
CA LYS A 21 -9.46 -0.20 -13.61
C LYS A 21 -8.02 -0.75 -13.61
N GLY A 22 -7.82 -1.94 -13.02
CA GLY A 22 -6.50 -2.60 -13.01
C GLY A 22 -5.52 -1.98 -12.02
N GLU A 23 -6.00 -1.12 -11.12
CA GLU A 23 -5.23 -0.59 -10.02
C GLU A 23 -5.09 -1.66 -8.92
N CYS A 24 -4.11 -1.53 -8.05
CA CYS A 24 -3.92 -2.42 -6.91
C CYS A 24 -3.26 -1.70 -5.74
N ALA A 25 -3.44 -2.26 -4.55
CA ALA A 25 -2.77 -1.82 -3.34
C ALA A 25 -2.29 -3.01 -2.51
N VAL A 26 -1.18 -2.82 -1.83
CA VAL A 26 -0.60 -3.74 -0.86
C VAL A 26 -0.80 -3.14 0.51
N LEU A 27 -1.39 -3.92 1.41
CA LEU A 27 -1.69 -3.53 2.77
C LEU A 27 -0.77 -4.24 3.74
N SER A 28 -0.46 -3.58 4.86
CA SER A 28 0.11 -4.20 6.04
C SER A 28 -0.72 -5.42 6.48
N PRO A 29 -0.14 -6.39 7.20
CA PRO A 29 -0.87 -7.58 7.62
C PRO A 29 -2.10 -7.27 8.50
N ASP A 30 -2.07 -6.18 9.27
CA ASP A 30 -3.22 -5.69 10.05
C ASP A 30 -4.25 -4.89 9.22
N GLN A 31 -3.99 -4.71 7.92
CA GLN A 31 -4.80 -3.98 6.95
C GLN A 31 -5.05 -2.50 7.28
N ARG A 32 -4.23 -1.91 8.16
CA ARG A 32 -4.39 -0.51 8.57
C ARG A 32 -3.59 0.47 7.75
N GLN A 33 -2.57 0.00 7.04
CA GLN A 33 -1.66 0.86 6.27
C GLN A 33 -1.53 0.35 4.84
N VAL A 34 -1.45 1.30 3.91
CA VAL A 34 -1.06 1.03 2.51
C VAL A 34 0.45 1.10 2.46
N ILE A 35 1.11 0.00 2.11
CA ILE A 35 2.57 -0.11 2.02
C ILE A 35 3.06 -0.11 0.57
N GLY A 36 2.15 -0.18 -0.40
CA GLY A 36 2.43 -0.04 -1.82
C GLY A 36 1.15 0.14 -2.62
N ALA A 37 1.17 0.98 -3.65
CA ALA A 37 -0.01 1.29 -4.44
C ALA A 37 0.35 1.64 -5.88
N SER A 38 -0.53 1.27 -6.81
CA SER A 38 -0.46 1.77 -8.18
C SER A 38 -0.82 3.27 -8.23
N PRO A 39 -0.36 4.02 -9.26
CA PRO A 39 -0.41 5.48 -9.28
C PRO A 39 -1.81 6.10 -9.08
N TYR A 40 -2.87 5.38 -9.40
CA TYR A 40 -4.24 5.87 -9.31
C TYR A 40 -5.10 5.13 -8.29
N ALA A 41 -4.51 4.26 -7.45
CA ALA A 41 -5.20 3.53 -6.41
C ALA A 41 -5.89 4.44 -5.39
N TRP A 42 -5.36 5.65 -5.15
CA TRP A 42 -5.92 6.64 -4.22
C TRP A 42 -7.40 6.96 -4.50
N ARG A 43 -7.87 6.80 -5.74
CA ARG A 43 -9.28 7.01 -6.11
C ARG A 43 -10.21 6.06 -5.36
N TRP A 44 -9.72 4.90 -4.99
CA TRP A 44 -10.48 3.83 -4.33
C TRP A 44 -10.17 3.69 -2.85
N LEU A 45 -9.01 4.20 -2.42
CA LEU A 45 -8.56 4.13 -1.04
C LEU A 45 -8.97 5.38 -0.25
N GLY A 46 -9.42 5.18 0.98
CA GLY A 46 -9.83 6.27 1.86
C GLY A 46 -10.33 5.76 3.21
N ARG A 47 -10.52 6.70 4.13
CA ARG A 47 -11.10 6.44 5.45
C ARG A 47 -12.56 6.89 5.45
N TYR A 48 -13.40 6.19 6.19
CA TYR A 48 -14.77 6.62 6.44
C TYR A 48 -14.81 7.42 7.73
N ALA A 49 -15.17 8.69 7.64
CA ALA A 49 -15.47 9.53 8.79
C ALA A 49 -16.97 9.52 9.02
N LYS A 50 -17.37 9.24 10.26
CA LYS A 50 -18.77 9.38 10.70
C LYS A 50 -18.93 10.77 11.30
N HIS A 51 -19.86 11.54 10.75
CA HIS A 51 -20.22 12.85 11.25
C HIS A 51 -21.20 12.74 12.42
N PRO A 52 -21.29 13.76 13.30
CA PRO A 52 -22.24 13.78 14.42
C PRO A 52 -23.71 13.67 13.99
N ASP A 53 -24.02 14.08 12.76
CA ASP A 53 -25.36 13.98 12.15
C ASP A 53 -25.69 12.57 11.61
N GLY A 54 -24.75 11.62 11.73
CA GLY A 54 -24.89 10.25 11.24
C GLY A 54 -24.50 10.04 9.78
N SER A 55 -24.15 11.10 9.03
CA SER A 55 -23.64 10.97 7.67
C SER A 55 -22.23 10.36 7.66
N ILE A 56 -21.91 9.68 6.56
CA ILE A 56 -20.60 9.06 6.36
C ILE A 56 -19.93 9.74 5.17
N GLU A 57 -18.75 10.28 5.40
CA GLU A 57 -17.90 10.86 4.37
C GLU A 57 -16.70 9.94 4.10
N ARG A 58 -16.34 9.78 2.82
CA ARG A 58 -15.10 9.12 2.43
C ARG A 58 -14.00 10.16 2.25
N ILE A 59 -13.03 10.15 3.16
CA ILE A 59 -11.83 10.96 3.07
C ILE A 59 -10.81 10.21 2.20
N PRO A 60 -10.46 10.71 0.99
CA PRO A 60 -9.47 10.06 0.15
C PRO A 60 -8.09 10.10 0.81
N VAL A 61 -7.32 9.03 0.62
CA VAL A 61 -6.01 8.86 1.26
C VAL A 61 -4.96 9.86 0.75
N GLU A 62 -5.16 10.45 -0.43
CA GLU A 62 -4.24 11.46 -1.00
C GLU A 62 -4.11 12.72 -0.12
N ILE A 63 -5.09 12.99 0.74
CA ILE A 63 -5.06 14.10 1.70
C ILE A 63 -3.94 13.92 2.72
N ASP A 64 -3.59 12.67 3.04
CA ASP A 64 -2.51 12.35 3.99
C ASP A 64 -1.11 12.36 3.31
N GLY A 65 -1.05 12.62 1.99
CA GLY A 65 0.18 12.64 1.19
C GLY A 65 0.19 11.59 0.07
N PRO A 66 1.27 11.52 -0.72
CA PRO A 66 1.39 10.54 -1.78
C PRO A 66 1.43 9.11 -1.22
N LEU A 67 0.74 8.19 -1.88
CA LEU A 67 0.81 6.77 -1.54
C LEU A 67 2.20 6.19 -1.83
N PRO A 68 2.69 5.24 -1.02
CA PRO A 68 3.91 4.52 -1.34
C PRO A 68 3.76 3.84 -2.71
N PRO A 69 4.66 4.07 -3.67
CA PRO A 69 4.57 3.44 -4.97
C PRO A 69 4.85 1.94 -4.85
N LEU A 70 4.21 1.13 -5.70
CA LEU A 70 4.71 -0.22 -5.93
C LEU A 70 6.09 -0.10 -6.56
N SER A 71 7.11 -0.70 -5.94
CA SER A 71 8.42 -0.84 -6.55
C SER A 71 8.25 -1.52 -7.90
N ARG A 72 8.53 -0.79 -8.99
CA ARG A 72 8.83 -1.42 -10.28
C ARG A 72 10.26 -1.93 -10.14
N ASP A 73 10.47 -3.22 -10.34
CA ASP A 73 11.70 -3.94 -10.02
C ASP A 73 13.02 -3.17 -10.26
N GLY A 74 13.90 -3.20 -9.26
CA GLY A 74 15.36 -3.34 -9.42
C GLY A 74 16.15 -2.24 -10.13
N GLU A 75 16.27 -1.04 -9.56
CA GLU A 75 17.34 -0.11 -9.96
C GLU A 75 18.63 -0.41 -9.18
N THR A 76 19.45 -1.28 -9.78
CA THR A 76 20.90 -1.43 -9.58
C THR A 76 21.39 -1.68 -8.15
N ALA A 77 21.77 -2.93 -7.88
CA ALA A 77 22.98 -3.14 -7.09
C ALA A 77 24.12 -2.39 -7.82
N SER A 78 24.40 -1.16 -7.39
CA SER A 78 25.66 -0.51 -7.72
C SER A 78 26.73 -1.33 -7.03
N ARG A 79 27.32 -2.22 -7.81
CA ARG A 79 28.68 -2.70 -7.62
C ARG A 79 29.55 -1.48 -7.32
N SER A 80 29.98 -1.36 -6.07
CA SER A 80 31.21 -0.67 -5.73
C SER A 80 32.05 -1.67 -4.95
N GLU A 81 32.76 -2.50 -5.73
CA GLU A 81 34.11 -2.93 -5.33
C GLU A 81 34.98 -1.68 -5.29
N GLY A 82 35.71 -1.51 -4.19
CA GLY A 82 36.70 -0.47 -3.95
C GLY A 82 37.37 -0.72 -2.62
#